data_AF-A0A1I2G2H6-F1
#
_entry.id   AF-A0A1I2G2H6-F1
#
_cell.length_a   1.000
_cell.length_b   1.000
_cell.length_c   1.000
_cell.angle_alpha   90.00
_cell.angle_beta   90.00
_cell.angle_gamma   90.00
#
_symmetry.space_group_name_H-M   'P 1'
#
loop_
_entity.id
_entity.type
_entity.pdbx_description
1 polymer ?
#
loop_
_entity_poly.entity_id
_entity_poly.type
_entity_poly.pdbx_seq_one_letter_code
_entity_poly.pdbx_strand_id
1 'polypeptide(L)'
;MSLSRLAARVVLGYVGWVEGTAALIRFRERSAAFQAAAERAAALGRRLVVIGDPDAGMHTRLMRAYGCGDLCIDMNGCPKCPITVVADITKGQIADVADDSAVVFVSCVLEYVPDLSAALREISRMAGSPDNVFVVTVQPWTLTARLYPGARWRGTVSSESGSQVVDMQPVGLEEKLVVTGALGLALAAAFWPKGRK
;
A
#
# COMPACT_ATOMS: atom_id res chain seq x y z
N MET A 1 -23.87 -2.91 -32.35
CA MET A 1 -23.50 -2.25 -31.07
C MET A 1 -23.13 -0.80 -31.38
N SER A 2 -23.51 0.22 -30.60
CA SER A 2 -23.10 1.60 -30.93
C SER A 2 -21.59 1.76 -30.75
N LEU A 3 -20.95 2.59 -31.59
CA LEU A 3 -19.52 2.88 -31.51
C LEU A 3 -19.13 3.37 -30.11
N SER A 4 -19.98 4.19 -29.48
CA SER A 4 -19.81 4.67 -28.10
C SER A 4 -19.77 3.56 -27.05
N ARG A 5 -20.62 2.53 -27.17
CA ARG A 5 -20.62 1.38 -26.25
C ARG A 5 -19.37 0.54 -26.40
N LEU A 6 -18.91 0.33 -27.65
CA LEU A 6 -17.69 -0.40 -27.92
C LEU A 6 -16.48 0.34 -27.33
N ALA A 7 -16.36 1.64 -27.61
CA ALA A 7 -15.30 2.48 -27.09
C ALA A 7 -15.26 2.46 -25.54
N ALA A 8 -16.41 2.63 -24.88
CA ALA A 8 -16.49 2.59 -23.42
C ALA A 8 -16.04 1.25 -22.84
N ARG A 9 -16.41 0.12 -23.46
CA ARG A 9 -15.97 -1.22 -23.04
C ARG A 9 -14.47 -1.43 -23.24
N VAL A 10 -13.91 -0.94 -24.34
CA VAL A 10 -12.47 -1.00 -24.60
C VAL A 10 -11.71 -0.19 -23.54
N VAL A 11 -12.16 1.02 -23.22
CA VAL A 11 -11.56 1.86 -22.18
C VAL A 11 -11.61 1.15 -20.81
N LEU A 12 -12.76 0.62 -20.42
CA LEU A 12 -12.90 -0.11 -19.15
C LEU A 12 -12.03 -1.37 -19.11
N GLY A 13 -11.95 -2.10 -20.23
CA GLY A 13 -11.06 -3.26 -20.35
C GLY A 13 -9.59 -2.88 -20.20
N TYR A 14 -9.16 -1.78 -20.81
CA TYR A 14 -7.80 -1.25 -20.66
C TYR A 14 -7.50 -0.83 -19.22
N VAL A 15 -8.43 -0.12 -18.56
CA VAL A 15 -8.30 0.25 -17.14
C VAL A 15 -8.14 -0.98 -16.26
N GLY A 16 -8.98 -2.01 -16.45
CA GLY A 16 -8.86 -3.26 -15.70
C GLY A 16 -7.52 -3.96 -15.92
N TRP A 17 -7.02 -3.98 -17.15
CA TRP A 17 -5.72 -4.57 -17.48
C TRP A 17 -4.55 -3.80 -16.83
N VAL A 18 -4.61 -2.46 -16.85
CA VAL A 18 -3.60 -1.59 -16.22
C VAL A 18 -3.58 -1.77 -14.70
N GLU A 19 -4.74 -1.75 -14.03
CA GLU A 19 -4.83 -2.00 -12.57
C GLU A 19 -4.34 -3.41 -12.21
N GLY A 20 -4.70 -4.43 -13.02
CA GLY A 20 -4.26 -5.80 -12.81
C GLY A 20 -2.74 -5.95 -12.94
N THR A 21 -2.15 -5.31 -13.95
CA THR A 21 -0.69 -5.29 -14.13
C THR A 21 0.00 -4.58 -12.99
N ALA A 22 -0.52 -3.42 -12.56
CA ALA A 22 0.00 -2.69 -11.41
C ALA A 22 -0.03 -3.54 -10.12
N ALA A 23 -1.13 -4.27 -9.89
CA ALA A 23 -1.26 -5.17 -8.75
C ALA A 23 -0.23 -6.30 -8.77
N LEU A 24 0.06 -6.88 -9.95
CA LEU A 24 1.09 -7.91 -10.13
C LEU A 24 2.50 -7.37 -9.88
N ILE A 25 2.81 -6.19 -10.39
CA ILE A 25 4.09 -5.51 -10.16
C ILE A 25 4.27 -5.27 -8.65
N ARG A 26 3.26 -4.67 -8.02
CA ARG A 26 3.25 -4.41 -6.57
C ARG A 26 3.39 -5.68 -5.75
N PHE A 27 2.77 -6.79 -6.18
CA PHE A 27 2.94 -8.07 -5.51
C PHE A 27 4.42 -8.49 -5.48
N ARG A 28 5.11 -8.42 -6.63
CA ARG A 28 6.54 -8.75 -6.73
C ARG A 28 7.42 -7.80 -5.94
N GLU A 29 7.16 -6.49 -6.00
CA GLU A 29 7.89 -5.48 -5.23
C GLU A 29 7.79 -5.74 -3.73
N ARG A 30 6.58 -6.04 -3.23
CA ARG A 30 6.37 -6.41 -1.82
C ARG A 30 7.14 -7.67 -1.42
N SER A 31 7.14 -8.70 -2.27
CA SER A 31 7.91 -9.93 -2.01
C SER A 31 9.41 -9.68 -1.96
N ALA A 32 9.95 -8.96 -2.95
CA ALA A 32 11.37 -8.67 -3.03
C ALA A 32 11.85 -7.76 -1.88
N ALA A 33 11.11 -6.69 -1.58
CA ALA A 33 11.46 -5.77 -0.50
C ALA A 33 11.36 -6.44 0.87
N PHE A 34 10.37 -7.32 1.11
CA PHE A 34 10.31 -8.11 2.34
C PHE A 34 11.50 -9.06 2.47
N GLN A 35 11.88 -9.75 1.39
CA GLN A 35 13.04 -10.63 1.41
C GLN A 35 14.32 -9.84 1.73
N ALA A 36 14.53 -8.68 1.10
CA ALA A 36 15.67 -7.82 1.39
C ALA A 36 15.67 -7.33 2.85
N ALA A 37 14.51 -6.98 3.40
CA ALA A 37 14.36 -6.60 4.81
C ALA A 37 14.69 -7.77 5.75
N ALA A 38 14.25 -8.98 5.43
CA ALA A 38 14.55 -10.18 6.21
C ALA A 38 16.04 -10.55 6.19
N GLU A 39 16.67 -10.49 5.02
CA GLU A 39 18.11 -10.70 4.89
C GLU A 39 18.90 -9.65 5.68
N ARG A 40 18.48 -8.38 5.62
CA ARG A 40 19.08 -7.29 6.40
C ARG A 40 18.91 -7.50 7.91
N ALA A 41 17.72 -7.89 8.36
CA ALA A 41 17.43 -8.18 9.77
C ALA A 41 18.33 -9.31 10.29
N ALA A 42 18.42 -10.41 9.53
CA ALA A 42 19.28 -11.54 9.85
C ALA A 42 20.76 -11.15 9.88
N ALA A 43 21.24 -10.37 8.92
CA ALA A 43 22.64 -9.92 8.86
C ALA A 43 23.04 -9.03 10.05
N LEU A 44 22.10 -8.23 10.58
CA LEU A 44 22.32 -7.37 11.74
C LEU A 44 22.00 -8.05 13.08
N GLY A 45 21.40 -9.24 13.09
CA GLY A 45 20.87 -9.85 14.30
C GLY A 45 19.77 -9.02 14.96
N ARG A 46 18.99 -8.27 14.16
CA ARG A 46 17.91 -7.39 14.62
C ARG A 46 16.55 -8.01 14.30
N ARG A 47 15.51 -7.58 15.03
CA ARG A 47 14.12 -7.99 14.75
C ARG A 47 13.66 -7.41 13.42
N LEU A 48 12.95 -8.22 12.62
CA LEU A 48 12.17 -7.76 11.48
C LEU A 48 10.77 -7.35 11.96
N VAL A 49 10.51 -6.05 11.95
CA VAL A 49 9.19 -5.47 12.23
C VAL A 49 8.47 -5.26 10.91
N VAL A 50 7.28 -5.83 10.78
CA VAL A 50 6.38 -5.66 9.62
C VAL A 50 5.25 -4.73 10.02
N ILE A 51 5.08 -3.63 9.29
CA ILE A 51 3.98 -2.70 9.46
C ILE A 51 3.00 -2.90 8.31
N GLY A 52 1.77 -3.31 8.66
CA GLY A 52 0.70 -3.70 7.75
C GLY A 52 0.44 -5.20 7.75
N ASP A 53 -0.83 -5.59 7.84
CA ASP A 53 -1.25 -6.99 7.80
C ASP A 53 -0.98 -7.65 6.42
N PRO A 54 -0.13 -8.70 6.35
CA PRO A 54 0.12 -9.45 5.12
C PRO A 54 -1.15 -10.02 4.46
N ASP A 55 -2.22 -10.23 5.23
CA ASP A 55 -3.47 -10.87 4.80
C ASP A 55 -4.63 -9.90 4.54
N ALA A 56 -4.48 -8.59 4.81
CA ALA A 56 -5.58 -7.63 4.72
C ALA A 56 -6.03 -7.32 3.28
N GLY A 57 -5.12 -7.45 2.31
CA GLY A 57 -5.39 -7.16 0.90
C GLY A 57 -6.34 -8.17 0.25
N MET A 58 -7.25 -7.69 -0.61
CA MET A 58 -8.20 -8.55 -1.33
C MET A 58 -7.53 -9.68 -2.11
N HIS A 59 -6.36 -9.43 -2.70
CA HIS A 59 -5.56 -10.44 -3.41
C HIS A 59 -4.66 -11.26 -2.48
N THR A 60 -4.25 -10.73 -1.32
CA THR A 60 -3.33 -11.44 -0.43
C THR A 60 -4.00 -12.52 0.42
N ARG A 61 -5.34 -12.53 0.44
CA ARG A 61 -6.14 -13.64 0.97
C ARG A 61 -5.98 -14.95 0.19
N LEU A 62 -5.58 -14.89 -1.08
CA LEU A 62 -5.31 -16.06 -1.93
C LEU A 62 -3.85 -16.51 -1.84
N MET A 63 -2.93 -15.55 -1.90
CA MET A 63 -1.49 -15.80 -1.78
C MET A 63 -0.82 -14.60 -1.12
N ARG A 64 -0.07 -14.84 -0.05
CA ARG A 64 0.68 -13.78 0.63
C ARG A 64 1.85 -13.34 -0.23
N ALA A 65 2.07 -12.04 -0.30
CA ALA A 65 3.26 -11.47 -0.94
C ALA A 65 4.48 -11.48 -0.01
N TYR A 66 4.26 -11.43 1.31
CA TYR A 66 5.30 -11.31 2.32
C TYR A 66 4.89 -12.00 3.63
N GLY A 67 5.86 -12.21 4.53
CA GLY A 67 5.65 -12.86 5.83
C GLY A 67 5.33 -11.88 6.96
N CYS A 68 5.15 -12.41 8.17
CA CYS A 68 4.81 -11.61 9.36
C CYS A 68 6.00 -10.91 10.01
N GLY A 69 7.23 -11.24 9.61
CA GLY A 69 8.44 -10.91 10.37
C GLY A 69 8.42 -11.51 11.77
N ASP A 70 9.21 -10.93 12.67
CA ASP A 70 9.24 -11.27 14.09
C ASP A 70 8.15 -10.55 14.89
N LEU A 71 7.60 -9.47 14.33
CA LEU A 71 6.53 -8.67 14.90
C LEU A 71 5.71 -8.01 13.79
N CYS A 72 4.40 -8.25 13.77
CA CYS A 72 3.47 -7.57 12.88
C CYS A 72 2.68 -6.46 13.61
N ILE A 73 2.73 -5.24 13.09
CA ILE A 73 2.03 -4.07 13.63
C ILE A 73 0.98 -3.62 12.61
N ASP A 74 -0.29 -3.60 13.02
CA ASP A 74 -1.38 -3.07 12.20
C ASP A 74 -2.47 -2.48 13.11
N MET A 75 -3.14 -1.42 12.67
CA MET A 75 -4.21 -0.79 13.46
C MET A 75 -5.44 -1.68 13.66
N ASN A 76 -5.63 -2.66 12.77
CA ASN A 76 -6.69 -3.66 12.84
C ASN A 76 -6.18 -5.02 13.33
N GLY A 77 -4.86 -5.15 13.58
CA GLY A 77 -4.19 -6.38 13.95
C GLY A 77 -3.87 -7.30 12.77
N CYS A 78 -2.97 -8.26 13.01
CA CYS A 78 -2.56 -9.27 12.03
C CYS A 78 -2.95 -10.68 12.55
N PRO A 79 -4.22 -11.11 12.41
CA PRO A 79 -4.75 -12.28 13.11
C PRO A 79 -4.10 -13.61 12.72
N LYS A 80 -3.45 -13.67 11.55
CA LYS A 80 -2.74 -14.87 11.09
C LYS A 80 -1.22 -14.79 11.28
N CYS A 81 -0.74 -13.80 12.04
CA CYS A 81 0.65 -13.68 12.44
C CYS A 81 0.83 -14.15 13.89
N PRO A 82 1.94 -14.84 14.19
CA PRO A 82 2.14 -15.42 15.51
C PRO A 82 2.34 -14.35 16.60
N ILE A 83 3.02 -13.27 16.26
CA ILE A 83 3.26 -12.12 17.14
C ILE A 83 2.69 -10.89 16.46
N THR A 84 1.70 -10.26 17.09
CA THR A 84 1.05 -9.06 16.58
C THR A 84 0.87 -8.02 17.68
N VAL A 85 1.03 -6.75 17.31
CA VAL A 85 0.67 -5.59 18.11
C VAL A 85 -0.39 -4.81 17.35
N VAL A 86 -1.55 -4.63 17.98
CA VAL A 86 -2.62 -3.80 17.42
C VAL A 86 -2.35 -2.35 17.79
N ALA A 87 -1.87 -1.56 16.84
CA ALA A 87 -1.53 -0.17 17.10
C ALA A 87 -1.60 0.70 15.83
N ASP A 88 -1.97 1.95 16.03
CA ASP A 88 -1.84 2.99 15.02
C ASP A 88 -0.43 3.60 15.13
N ILE A 89 0.38 3.37 14.09
CA ILE A 89 1.78 3.83 14.01
C ILE A 89 1.92 5.36 14.09
N THR A 90 0.81 6.11 13.95
CA THR A 90 0.80 7.57 14.09
C THR A 90 0.65 8.06 15.52
N LYS A 91 0.34 7.17 16.48
CA LYS A 91 0.01 7.55 17.87
C LYS A 91 1.21 7.60 18.81
N GLY A 92 2.42 7.48 18.28
CA GLY A 92 3.67 7.54 19.04
C GLY A 92 4.32 6.16 19.17
N GLN A 93 5.11 6.01 20.23
CA GLN A 93 5.99 4.87 20.40
C GLN A 93 5.24 3.56 20.62
N ILE A 94 5.62 2.53 19.86
CA ILE A 94 5.21 1.16 20.14
C ILE A 94 6.12 0.60 21.24
N ALA A 95 5.53 0.35 22.41
CA ALA A 95 6.25 0.04 23.66
C ALA A 95 7.23 -1.15 23.53
N ASP A 96 6.90 -2.15 22.73
CA ASP A 96 7.69 -3.39 22.57
C ASP A 96 8.80 -3.30 21.50
N VAL A 97 9.07 -2.09 20.99
CA VAL A 97 10.13 -1.83 20.00
C VAL A 97 10.98 -0.65 20.45
N ALA A 98 12.22 -0.93 20.87
CA ALA A 98 13.18 0.08 21.27
C ALA A 98 13.72 0.89 20.09
N ASP A 99 14.31 2.04 20.38
CA ASP A 99 15.01 2.87 19.38
C ASP A 99 16.17 2.10 18.73
N ASP A 100 16.40 2.27 17.42
CA ASP A 100 17.51 1.64 16.66
C ASP A 100 17.65 0.13 16.90
N SER A 101 16.54 -0.59 17.02
CA SER A 101 16.53 -2.01 17.40
C SER A 101 16.01 -2.95 16.32
N ALA A 102 15.42 -2.41 15.25
CA ALA A 102 14.71 -3.19 14.25
C ALA A 102 15.16 -2.88 12.82
N VAL A 103 14.85 -3.82 11.92
CA VAL A 103 14.67 -3.56 10.49
C VAL A 103 13.17 -3.51 10.24
N VAL A 104 12.71 -2.44 9.58
CA VAL A 104 11.28 -2.14 9.43
C VAL A 104 10.87 -2.31 7.98
N PHE A 105 9.94 -3.21 7.72
CA PHE A 105 9.28 -3.37 6.44
C PHE A 105 7.86 -2.79 6.50
N VAL A 106 7.53 -1.92 5.55
CA VAL A 106 6.23 -1.24 5.48
C VAL A 106 5.59 -1.53 4.12
N SER A 107 4.37 -2.08 4.13
CA SER A 107 3.73 -2.54 2.90
C SER A 107 2.37 -1.90 2.69
N CYS A 108 2.31 -0.89 1.82
CA CYS A 108 1.09 -0.17 1.46
C CYS A 108 0.30 0.33 2.69
N VAL A 109 0.99 0.90 3.68
CA VAL A 109 0.36 1.46 4.89
C VAL A 109 0.29 2.98 4.85
N LEU A 110 1.35 3.64 4.34
CA LEU A 110 1.51 5.09 4.37
C LEU A 110 0.40 5.84 3.60
N GLU A 111 -0.26 5.16 2.67
CA GLU A 111 -1.41 5.65 1.91
C GLU A 111 -2.64 5.91 2.78
N TYR A 112 -2.73 5.25 3.94
CA TYR A 112 -3.95 5.17 4.74
C TYR A 112 -3.82 5.83 6.12
N VAL A 113 -2.61 6.19 6.53
CA VAL A 113 -2.38 6.77 7.86
C VAL A 113 -2.96 8.19 7.96
N PRO A 114 -3.49 8.59 9.14
CA PRO A 114 -4.02 9.93 9.35
C PRO A 114 -2.93 11.01 9.41
N ASP A 115 -1.72 10.68 9.87
CA ASP A 115 -0.57 11.58 9.97
C ASP A 115 0.69 10.86 9.43
N LEU A 116 1.09 11.22 8.21
CA LEU A 116 2.25 10.66 7.54
C LEU A 116 3.56 10.97 8.28
N SER A 117 3.71 12.20 8.78
CA SER A 117 4.94 12.61 9.46
C SER A 117 5.11 11.88 10.79
N ALA A 118 4.03 11.64 11.54
CA ALA A 118 4.07 10.83 12.75
C ALA A 118 4.44 9.37 12.46
N ALA A 119 3.86 8.76 11.43
CA ALA A 119 4.22 7.41 11.01
C ALA A 119 5.71 7.30 10.66
N LEU A 120 6.22 8.23 9.85
CA LEU A 120 7.63 8.24 9.44
C LEU A 120 8.58 8.42 10.62
N ARG A 121 8.26 9.30 11.57
CA ARG A 121 9.07 9.47 12.79
C ARG A 121 9.18 8.16 13.58
N GLU A 122 8.06 7.46 13.75
CA GLU A 122 8.04 6.21 14.50
C GLU A 122 8.78 5.09 13.77
N ILE A 123 8.63 4.99 12.43
CA ILE A 123 9.41 4.07 11.60
C ILE A 123 10.91 4.34 11.73
N SER A 124 11.33 5.61 11.57
CA SER A 124 12.73 6.00 11.67
C SER A 124 13.31 5.74 13.06
N ARG A 125 12.52 5.97 14.13
CA ARG A 125 12.94 5.68 15.51
C ARG A 125 13.26 4.20 15.69
N MET A 126 12.35 3.29 15.30
CA MET A 126 12.56 1.85 15.41
C MET A 126 13.78 1.38 14.60
N ALA A 127 13.93 1.93 13.39
CA ALA A 127 14.95 1.50 12.43
C ALA A 127 16.35 2.05 12.74
N GLY A 128 16.43 3.24 13.33
CA GLY A 128 17.65 3.99 13.66
C GLY A 128 18.46 4.49 12.45
N SER A 129 18.30 3.88 11.27
CA SER A 129 18.95 4.23 10.02
C SER A 129 18.01 4.01 8.83
N PRO A 130 18.05 4.85 7.79
CA PRO A 130 17.29 4.62 6.54
C PRO A 130 17.63 3.30 5.85
N ASP A 131 18.86 2.77 6.04
CA ASP A 131 19.26 1.46 5.49
C ASP A 131 18.48 0.27 6.09
N ASN A 132 17.78 0.51 7.19
CA ASN A 132 16.97 -0.47 7.90
C ASN A 132 15.47 -0.28 7.64
N VAL A 133 15.08 0.57 6.68
CA VAL A 133 13.69 0.81 6.32
C VAL A 133 13.43 0.34 4.88
N PHE A 134 12.39 -0.46 4.70
CA PHE A 134 11.99 -1.00 3.41
C PHE A 134 10.51 -0.70 3.20
N VAL A 135 10.19 0.25 2.32
CA VAL A 135 8.81 0.68 2.07
C VAL A 135 8.38 0.32 0.66
N VAL A 136 7.18 -0.24 0.53
CA VAL A 136 6.52 -0.42 -0.76
C VAL A 136 5.18 0.31 -0.74
N THR A 137 4.99 1.23 -1.68
CA THR A 137 3.73 1.98 -1.83
C THR A 137 2.85 1.42 -2.95
N VAL A 138 1.59 1.82 -2.96
CA VAL A 138 0.67 1.70 -4.08
C VAL A 138 1.10 2.69 -5.16
N GLN A 139 1.20 2.21 -6.40
CA GLN A 139 1.58 3.06 -7.53
C GLN A 139 0.63 4.27 -7.62
N PRO A 140 1.14 5.53 -7.55
CA PRO A 140 0.31 6.71 -7.30
C PRO A 140 -0.67 7.04 -8.42
N TRP A 141 -0.43 6.53 -9.62
CA TRP A 141 -1.27 6.74 -10.80
C TRP A 141 -2.43 5.74 -10.90
N THR A 142 -2.52 4.75 -10.02
CA THR A 142 -3.60 3.75 -10.04
C THR A 142 -4.92 4.31 -9.50
N LEU A 143 -6.03 3.69 -9.89
CA LEU A 143 -7.34 3.84 -9.23
C LEU A 143 -7.25 3.35 -7.79
N THR A 144 -6.50 2.28 -7.53
CA THR A 144 -6.27 1.78 -6.17
C THR A 144 -5.72 2.89 -5.24
N ALA A 145 -4.69 3.63 -5.66
CA ALA A 145 -4.11 4.71 -4.86
C ALA A 145 -5.08 5.85 -4.53
N ARG A 146 -6.16 6.01 -5.32
CA ARG A 146 -7.13 7.11 -5.17
C ARG A 146 -8.42 6.69 -4.49
N LEU A 147 -8.91 5.51 -4.83
CA LEU A 147 -10.27 5.06 -4.52
C LEU A 147 -10.30 3.94 -3.47
N TYR A 148 -9.16 3.34 -3.10
CA TYR A 148 -9.18 2.32 -2.06
C TYR A 148 -9.73 2.90 -0.75
N PRO A 149 -10.57 2.15 0.00
CA PRO A 149 -11.13 2.64 1.25
C PRO A 149 -10.05 3.16 2.19
N GLY A 150 -10.23 4.39 2.68
CA GLY A 150 -9.26 5.04 3.57
C GLY A 150 -8.06 5.68 2.87
N ALA A 151 -7.94 5.64 1.53
CA ALA A 151 -6.86 6.31 0.81
C ALA A 151 -6.82 7.82 1.15
N ARG A 152 -5.69 8.25 1.72
CA ARG A 152 -5.39 9.61 2.15
C ARG A 152 -4.16 10.18 1.45
N TRP A 153 -3.22 9.32 1.07
CA TRP A 153 -1.96 9.70 0.47
C TRP A 153 -1.65 8.85 -0.76
N ARG A 154 -0.97 9.43 -1.75
CA ARG A 154 -0.41 8.74 -2.91
C ARG A 154 0.97 9.30 -3.22
N GLY A 155 1.93 8.44 -3.57
CA GLY A 155 3.28 8.89 -3.87
C GLY A 155 4.27 7.76 -4.07
N THR A 156 5.54 8.11 -4.09
CA THR A 156 6.64 7.18 -4.32
C THR A 156 7.65 7.25 -3.20
N VAL A 157 8.32 6.12 -2.97
CA VAL A 157 9.51 6.06 -2.14
C VAL A 157 10.69 5.87 -3.07
N SER A 158 11.64 6.80 -3.02
CA SER A 158 12.90 6.71 -3.75
C SER A 158 14.06 6.59 -2.76
N SER A 159 15.04 5.77 -3.09
CA SER A 159 16.32 5.77 -2.40
C SER A 159 17.30 6.61 -3.21
N GLU A 160 17.54 7.85 -2.78
CA GLU A 160 18.59 8.70 -3.34
C GLU A 160 19.72 8.86 -2.33
N SER A 161 20.96 8.60 -2.76
CA SER A 161 22.17 8.86 -1.96
C SER A 161 22.19 8.25 -0.54
N GLY A 162 21.59 7.07 -0.35
CA GLY A 162 21.55 6.39 0.96
C GLY A 162 20.47 6.93 1.92
N SER A 163 19.57 7.80 1.45
CA SER A 163 18.40 8.25 2.19
C SER A 163 17.12 7.85 1.46
N GLN A 164 16.16 7.29 2.19
CA GLN A 164 14.81 7.06 1.66
C GLN A 164 14.02 8.37 1.70
N VAL A 165 13.68 8.87 0.53
CA VAL A 165 12.78 10.01 0.34
C VAL A 165 11.37 9.47 0.13
N VAL A 166 10.47 9.80 1.04
CA VAL A 166 9.04 9.49 0.95
C VAL A 166 8.32 10.74 0.46
N ASP A 167 8.03 10.80 -0.83
CA ASP A 167 7.28 11.91 -1.45
C ASP A 167 5.83 11.49 -1.67
N MET A 168 4.93 12.00 -0.83
CA MET A 168 3.52 11.63 -0.79
C MET A 168 2.64 12.89 -0.84
N GLN A 169 1.61 12.83 -1.69
CA GLN A 169 0.62 13.88 -1.86
C GLN A 169 -0.73 13.43 -1.29
N PRO A 170 -1.51 14.36 -0.71
CA PRO A 170 -2.85 14.03 -0.22
C PRO A 170 -3.79 13.69 -1.38
N VAL A 171 -4.66 12.70 -1.16
CA VAL A 171 -5.75 12.34 -2.08
C VAL A 171 -6.99 13.14 -1.69
N GLY A 172 -7.26 14.21 -2.45
CA GLY A 172 -8.39 15.10 -2.21
C GLY A 172 -9.76 14.51 -2.60
N LEU A 173 -10.82 15.10 -2.04
CA LEU A 173 -12.20 14.71 -2.37
C LEU A 173 -12.56 15.01 -3.84
N GLU A 174 -12.08 16.12 -4.39
CA GLU A 174 -12.27 16.46 -5.80
C GLU A 174 -11.71 15.39 -6.74
N GLU A 175 -10.48 14.95 -6.47
CA GLU A 175 -9.83 13.88 -7.24
C GLU A 175 -10.64 12.58 -7.19
N LYS A 176 -11.15 12.20 -6.01
CA LYS A 176 -12.03 11.04 -5.87
C LYS A 176 -13.32 11.18 -6.67
N LEU A 177 -13.99 12.34 -6.58
CA LEU A 177 -15.23 12.60 -7.31
C LEU A 177 -15.03 12.56 -8.83
N VAL A 178 -13.97 13.17 -9.34
CA VAL A 178 -13.65 13.16 -10.78
C VAL A 178 -13.44 11.75 -11.27
N VAL A 179 -12.61 10.96 -10.57
CA VAL A 179 -12.28 9.59 -10.99
C VAL A 179 -13.51 8.67 -10.88
N THR A 180 -14.27 8.74 -9.78
CA THR A 180 -15.50 7.95 -9.63
C THR A 180 -16.55 8.34 -10.65
N GLY A 181 -16.73 9.63 -10.92
CA GLY A 181 -17.67 10.13 -11.93
C GLY A 181 -17.30 9.66 -13.34
N ALA A 182 -16.03 9.77 -13.72
CA ALA A 182 -15.54 9.29 -15.01
C ALA A 182 -15.75 7.78 -15.18
N LEU A 183 -15.46 6.99 -14.14
CA LEU A 183 -15.67 5.54 -14.16
C LEU A 183 -17.16 5.19 -14.26
N GLY A 184 -18.02 5.89 -13.50
CA GLY A 184 -19.47 5.72 -13.54
C GLY A 184 -20.06 6.03 -14.92
N LEU A 185 -19.62 7.12 -15.56
CA LEU A 185 -20.02 7.48 -16.91
C LEU A 185 -19.57 6.43 -17.94
N ALA A 186 -18.34 5.93 -17.84
CA ALA A 186 -17.85 4.87 -18.71
C ALA A 186 -18.66 3.57 -18.55
N LEU A 187 -18.98 3.18 -17.31
CA LEU A 187 -19.83 2.02 -17.01
C LEU A 187 -21.24 2.19 -17.56
N ALA A 188 -21.87 3.34 -17.35
CA ALA A 188 -23.19 3.65 -17.91
C ALA A 188 -23.15 3.58 -19.44
N ALA A 189 -22.17 4.24 -20.08
CA ALA A 189 -22.02 4.20 -21.53
C ALA A 189 -21.82 2.78 -22.08
N ALA A 190 -21.11 1.91 -21.35
CA ALA A 190 -20.82 0.54 -21.76
C ALA A 190 -22.01 -0.43 -21.60
N PHE A 191 -22.83 -0.24 -20.56
CA PHE A 191 -23.79 -1.24 -20.10
C PHE A 191 -25.24 -0.76 -19.97
N TRP A 192 -25.54 0.53 -20.18
CA TRP A 192 -26.91 1.01 -20.04
C TRP A 192 -27.87 0.26 -20.97
N PRO A 193 -28.97 -0.31 -20.45
CA PRO A 193 -29.92 -1.05 -21.26
C PRO A 193 -30.54 -0.11 -22.31
N LYS A 194 -30.72 -0.59 -23.55
CA LYS A 194 -31.65 0.09 -24.46
C LYS A 194 -33.05 -0.28 -23.96
N GLY A 195 -33.87 0.71 -23.61
CA GLY A 195 -35.27 0.46 -23.30
C GLY A 195 -35.93 -0.37 -24.41
N ARG A 196 -36.74 -1.36 -24.04
CA ARG A 196 -37.58 -2.09 -25.00
C ARG A 196 -38.49 -1.06 -25.65
N LYS A 197 -38.30 -0.82 -26.95
CA LYS A 197 -39.34 -0.22 -27.79
C LYS A 197 -40.38 -1.29 -28.07
#